data_AF-A0A1F7BQG9-F1
#
_entry.id   AF-A0A1F7BQG9-F1
#
_cell.length_a   1.000
_cell.length_b   1.000
_cell.length_c   1.000
_cell.angle_alpha   90.00
_cell.angle_beta   90.00
_cell.angle_gamma   90.00
#
_symmetry.space_group_name_H-M   'P 1'
#
loop_
_entity.id
_entity.type
_entity.pdbx_description
1 polymer ?
#
loop_
_entity_poly.entity_id
_entity_poly.type
_entity_poly.pdbx_seq_one_letter_code
_entity_poly.pdbx_strand_id
1 'polypeptide(L)'
;MFLQKQFWNSFWGICILIAFIFAVHAWNLRLLYTDPTVRNQVKTSMEAVAEREGWLISDMPVRKVTRDWIVIHYRRHVRGPDPKTCYYIALDTHAISPCSL
;
A
#
# COMPACT_ATOMS: atom_id res chain seq x y z
N MET A 1 41.52 -16.49 -3.61
CA MET A 1 41.18 -15.09 -3.98
C MET A 1 40.04 -14.98 -5.00
N PHE A 2 39.92 -15.88 -5.98
CA PHE A 2 38.79 -15.87 -6.94
C PHE A 2 37.42 -16.16 -6.31
N LEU A 3 37.32 -17.14 -5.41
CA LEU A 3 36.07 -17.47 -4.69
C LEU A 3 35.53 -16.27 -3.91
N GLN A 4 36.40 -15.50 -3.24
CA GLN A 4 35.99 -14.32 -2.45
C GLN A 4 35.40 -13.19 -3.32
N LYS A 5 35.97 -12.94 -4.51
CA LYS A 5 35.42 -11.97 -5.48
C LYS A 5 34.05 -12.42 -6.01
N GLN A 6 33.88 -13.73 -6.24
CA GLN A 6 32.62 -14.27 -6.74
C GLN A 6 31.50 -14.18 -5.69
N PHE A 7 31.78 -14.51 -4.42
CA PHE A 7 30.83 -14.29 -3.32
C PHE A 7 30.46 -12.82 -3.15
N TRP A 8 31.44 -11.92 -3.28
CA TRP A 8 31.19 -10.48 -3.17
C TRP A 8 30.27 -9.98 -4.30
N ASN A 9 30.54 -10.35 -5.55
CA ASN A 9 29.69 -9.96 -6.69
C ASN A 9 28.25 -10.50 -6.55
N SER A 10 28.09 -11.75 -6.09
CA SER A 10 26.77 -12.31 -5.83
C SER A 10 26.03 -11.59 -4.71
N PHE A 11 26.72 -11.21 -3.63
CA PHE A 11 26.13 -10.43 -2.54
C PHE A 11 25.61 -9.08 -3.02
N TRP A 12 26.41 -8.32 -3.79
CA TRP A 12 25.98 -7.05 -4.37
C TRP A 12 24.81 -7.22 -5.35
N GLY A 13 24.83 -8.28 -6.17
CA GLY A 13 23.71 -8.61 -7.05
C GLY A 13 22.40 -8.84 -6.29
N ILE A 14 22.44 -9.60 -5.19
CA ILE A 14 21.28 -9.84 -4.32
C ILE A 14 20.81 -8.54 -3.64
N CYS A 15 21.73 -7.74 -3.11
CA CYS A 15 21.39 -6.45 -2.50
C CYS A 15 20.71 -5.51 -3.49
N ILE A 16 21.20 -5.42 -4.73
CA ILE A 16 20.58 -4.60 -5.79
C ILE A 16 19.19 -5.13 -6.13
N LEU A 17 19.02 -6.44 -6.26
CA LEU A 17 17.72 -7.05 -6.54
C LEU A 17 16.69 -6.74 -5.43
N ILE A 18 17.10 -6.89 -4.16
CA ILE A 18 16.26 -6.57 -3.01
C ILE A 18 15.91 -5.08 -2.99
N ALA A 19 16.90 -4.20 -3.19
CA ALA A 19 16.68 -2.76 -3.23
C ALA A 19 15.72 -2.35 -4.36
N PHE A 20 15.82 -2.99 -5.52
CA PHE A 20 14.93 -2.73 -6.65
C PHE A 20 13.48 -3.11 -6.33
N ILE A 21 13.24 -4.27 -5.72
CA ILE A 21 11.90 -4.70 -5.29
C ILE A 21 11.30 -3.69 -4.30
N PHE A 22 12.08 -3.27 -3.30
CA PHE A 22 11.62 -2.28 -2.33
C PHE A 22 11.37 -0.90 -2.97
N ALA A 23 12.20 -0.47 -3.93
CA ALA A 23 12.02 0.79 -4.63
C ALA A 23 10.68 0.83 -5.39
N VAL A 24 10.32 -0.26 -6.09
CA VAL A 24 9.01 -0.36 -6.78
C VAL A 24 7.85 -0.27 -5.78
N HIS A 25 7.96 -0.96 -4.64
CA HIS A 25 6.93 -0.89 -3.60
C HIS A 25 6.82 0.51 -2.97
N ALA A 26 7.95 1.15 -2.67
CA ALA A 26 7.99 2.50 -2.13
C ALA A 26 7.41 3.53 -3.12
N TRP A 27 7.61 3.33 -4.43
CA TRP A 27 7.09 4.23 -5.45
C TRP A 27 5.56 4.32 -5.46
N ASN A 28 4.86 3.22 -5.19
CA ASN A 28 3.39 3.21 -5.10
C ASN A 28 2.85 4.03 -3.91
N LEU A 29 3.67 4.25 -2.89
CA LEU A 29 3.35 5.04 -1.70
C LEU A 29 3.98 6.43 -1.74
N ARG A 30 4.76 6.77 -2.78
CA ARG A 30 5.53 8.02 -2.82
C ARG A 30 4.65 9.24 -2.54
N LEU A 31 3.46 9.29 -3.15
CA LEU A 31 2.56 10.44 -3.05
C LEU A 31 2.07 10.67 -1.62
N LEU A 32 1.92 9.60 -0.84
CA LEU A 32 1.53 9.69 0.57
C LEU A 32 2.60 10.39 1.43
N TYR A 33 3.87 10.29 1.03
CA TYR A 33 5.01 10.84 1.76
C TYR A 33 5.52 12.16 1.17
N THR A 34 5.42 12.36 -0.14
CA THR A 34 5.96 13.55 -0.81
C THR A 34 4.96 14.69 -0.90
N ASP A 35 3.66 14.41 -0.99
CA ASP A 35 2.63 15.41 -1.23
C ASP A 35 1.72 15.56 0.00
N PRO A 36 1.82 16.68 0.75
CA PRO A 36 1.01 16.89 1.94
C PRO A 36 -0.48 17.05 1.63
N THR A 37 -0.84 17.53 0.44
CA THR A 37 -2.24 17.70 0.03
C THR A 37 -2.88 16.34 -0.19
N VAL A 38 -2.20 15.47 -0.97
CA VAL A 38 -2.67 14.09 -1.19
C VAL A 38 -2.75 13.36 0.15
N ARG A 39 -1.75 13.50 1.02
CA ARG A 39 -1.78 12.89 2.34
C ARG A 39 -3.01 13.28 3.16
N ASN A 40 -3.38 14.56 3.16
CA ASN A 40 -4.57 15.04 3.86
C ASN A 40 -5.85 14.49 3.21
N GLN A 41 -5.96 14.49 1.88
CA GLN A 41 -7.11 13.91 1.18
C GLN A 41 -7.29 12.42 1.47
N VAL A 42 -6.19 11.65 1.47
CA VAL A 42 -6.20 10.23 1.82
C VAL A 42 -6.68 10.03 3.25
N LYS A 43 -6.15 10.82 4.20
CA LYS A 43 -6.56 10.77 5.60
C LYS A 43 -8.06 11.04 5.75
N THR A 44 -8.55 12.15 5.19
CA THR A 44 -9.97 12.52 5.27
C THR A 44 -10.86 11.47 4.61
N SER A 45 -10.45 10.92 3.46
CA SER A 45 -11.20 9.87 2.77
C SER A 45 -11.26 8.58 3.56
N MET A 46 -10.14 8.18 4.18
CA MET A 46 -10.10 6.97 5.02
C MET A 46 -10.92 7.15 6.29
N GLU A 47 -10.90 8.32 6.92
CA GLU A 47 -11.73 8.64 8.09
C GLU A 47 -13.22 8.61 7.73
N ALA A 48 -13.61 9.22 6.61
CA ALA A 48 -15.00 9.21 6.13
C ALA A 48 -15.50 7.79 5.81
N VAL A 49 -14.66 6.97 5.17
CA VAL A 49 -14.97 5.56 4.89
C VAL A 49 -15.05 4.73 6.18
N ALA A 50 -14.12 4.93 7.11
CA ALA A 50 -14.11 4.25 8.40
C ALA A 50 -15.38 4.54 9.21
N GLU A 51 -15.81 5.80 9.24
CA GLU A 51 -17.04 6.22 9.92
C GLU A 51 -18.29 5.67 9.23
N ARG A 52 -18.35 5.69 7.90
CA ARG A 52 -19.50 5.19 7.12
C ARG A 52 -19.68 3.68 7.21
N GLU A 53 -18.60 2.92 7.10
CA GLU A 53 -18.64 1.45 7.04
C GLU A 53 -18.43 0.78 8.41
N GLY A 54 -18.06 1.57 9.44
CA GLY A 54 -17.69 1.06 10.76
C GLY A 54 -16.37 0.27 10.76
N TRP A 55 -15.46 0.60 9.84
CA TRP A 55 -14.17 -0.07 9.71
C TRP A 55 -13.09 0.62 10.54
N LEU A 56 -12.13 -0.16 11.05
CA LEU A 56 -10.95 0.40 11.73
C LEU A 56 -9.90 0.80 10.70
N ILE A 57 -9.34 2.01 10.85
CA ILE A 57 -8.27 2.52 9.98
C ILE A 57 -7.02 1.61 10.04
N SER A 58 -6.73 1.02 11.20
CA SER A 58 -5.62 0.05 11.36
C SER A 58 -5.78 -1.20 10.49
N ASP A 59 -7.00 -1.54 10.08
CA ASP A 59 -7.32 -2.70 9.26
C ASP A 59 -7.40 -2.36 7.77
N MET A 60 -7.00 -1.14 7.38
CA MET A 60 -6.97 -0.66 6.00
C MET A 60 -5.54 -0.35 5.52
N PRO A 61 -4.64 -1.34 5.40
CA PRO A 61 -3.33 -1.14 4.78
C PRO A 61 -3.48 -0.60 3.35
N VAL A 62 -2.92 0.60 3.14
CA VAL A 62 -2.84 1.26 1.83
C VAL A 62 -1.79 0.56 0.97
N ARG A 63 -2.16 0.16 -0.24
CA ARG A 63 -1.27 -0.51 -1.21
C ARG A 63 -0.76 0.41 -2.29
N LYS A 64 -1.58 1.35 -2.73
CA LYS A 64 -1.25 2.28 -3.80
C LYS A 64 -2.00 3.58 -3.60
N VAL A 65 -1.30 4.68 -3.83
CA VAL A 65 -1.87 6.03 -3.79
C VAL A 65 -1.69 6.67 -5.15
N THR A 66 -2.77 7.21 -5.69
CA THR A 66 -2.76 8.10 -6.85
C THR A 66 -3.37 9.44 -6.46
N ARG A 67 -3.51 10.36 -7.42
CA ARG A 67 -4.09 11.68 -7.15
C ARG A 67 -5.61 11.62 -6.95
N ASP A 68 -6.26 10.63 -7.56
CA ASP A 68 -7.73 10.58 -7.63
C ASP A 68 -8.30 9.43 -6.81
N TRP A 69 -7.49 8.40 -6.53
CA TRP A 69 -7.92 7.21 -5.80
C TRP A 69 -6.79 6.54 -5.01
N ILE A 70 -7.19 5.72 -4.04
CA ILE A 70 -6.33 4.82 -3.29
C ILE A 70 -6.81 3.38 -3.39
N VAL A 71 -5.88 2.43 -3.26
CA VAL A 71 -6.19 1.01 -3.07
C VAL A 71 -5.87 0.61 -1.65
N ILE A 72 -6.84 0.03 -0.98
CA ILE A 72 -6.69 -0.53 0.36
C ILE A 72 -7.00 -2.03 0.34
N HIS A 73 -6.33 -2.78 1.22
CA HIS A 73 -6.72 -4.16 1.52
C HIS A 73 -7.40 -4.18 2.89
N TYR A 74 -8.71 -4.23 2.93
CA TYR A 74 -9.43 -4.33 4.19
C TYR A 74 -9.38 -5.77 4.73
N ARG A 75 -8.99 -5.92 6.00
CA ARG A 75 -9.03 -7.18 6.73
C ARG A 75 -10.18 -7.13 7.72
N ARG A 76 -11.19 -7.98 7.54
CA ARG A 76 -12.28 -8.09 8.50
C ARG A 76 -11.89 -9.11 9.57
N HIS A 77 -11.79 -8.68 10.82
CA HIS A 77 -11.58 -9.60 11.94
C HIS A 77 -12.89 -10.33 12.24
N VAL A 78 -12.94 -11.60 11.87
CA VAL A 78 -14.09 -12.48 12.14
C VAL A 78 -13.62 -13.72 12.88
N ARG A 79 -14.54 -14.42 13.54
CA ARG A 79 -14.20 -15.70 14.17
C ARG A 79 -13.95 -16.75 13.08
N GLY A 80 -12.68 -16.97 12.73
CA GLY A 80 -12.27 -17.87 11.64
C GLY A 80 -11.14 -17.27 10.80
N PRO A 81 -10.94 -17.74 9.56
CA PRO A 81 -9.98 -17.11 8.64
C PRO A 81 -10.44 -15.70 8.28
N ASP A 82 -9.59 -14.70 8.52
CA ASP A 82 -9.92 -13.31 8.19
C ASP A 82 -9.96 -13.09 6.67
N PRO A 83 -11.12 -12.74 6.10
CA PRO A 83 -11.19 -12.41 4.68
C PRO A 83 -10.42 -11.11 4.43
N LYS A 84 -9.51 -11.16 3.47
CA LYS A 84 -8.81 -9.98 2.94
C LYS A 84 -9.50 -9.57 1.66
N THR A 85 -10.07 -8.38 1.65
CA THR A 85 -10.78 -7.82 0.49
C THR A 85 -10.05 -6.58 -0.01
N CYS A 86 -9.94 -6.44 -1.32
CA CYS A 86 -9.32 -5.28 -1.94
C CYS A 86 -10.40 -4.29 -2.38
N TYR A 87 -10.19 -3.01 -2.06
CA TYR A 87 -11.08 -1.93 -2.45
C TYR A 87 -10.32 -0.75 -3.06
N TYR A 88 -10.92 -0.14 -4.06
CA TYR A 88 -10.62 1.21 -4.51
C TYR A 88 -11.45 2.21 -3.72
N ILE A 89 -10.82 3.30 -3.29
CA ILE A 89 -11.51 4.46 -2.69
C ILE A 89 -11.18 5.68 -3.54
N ALA A 90 -12.20 6.31 -4.09
CA ALA A 90 -12.06 7.60 -4.77
C ALA A 90 -11.86 8.72 -3.74
N LEU A 91 -10.86 9.57 -3.95
CA LEU A 91 -10.52 10.64 -2.99
C LEU A 91 -11.54 11.79 -3.01
N ASP A 92 -12.16 12.06 -4.16
CA ASP A 92 -13.12 13.16 -4.31
C ASP A 92 -14.53 12.82 -3.80
N THR A 93 -14.97 11.58 -3.99
CA THR A 93 -16.35 11.14 -3.69
C THR A 93 -16.45 10.20 -2.50
N HIS A 94 -15.32 9.70 -2.00
CA HIS A 94 -15.24 8.65 -0.97
C HIS A 94 -16.02 7.37 -1.35
N ALA A 95 -16.27 7.18 -2.65
CA ALA A 95 -16.91 5.99 -3.17
C ALA A 95 -15.95 4.80 -3.05
N ILE A 96 -16.50 3.66 -2.61
CA ILE A 96 -15.75 2.41 -2.47
C ILE A 96 -16.21 1.46 -3.56
N SER A 97 -15.27 0.85 -4.27
CA SER A 97 -15.55 -0.23 -5.21
C SER A 97 -14.58 -1.40 -5.02
N PRO A 98 -15.00 -2.65 -5.22
CA PRO A 98 -14.11 -3.79 -5.11
C PRO A 98 -13.04 -3.75 -6.20
N CYS A 99 -11.84 -4.22 -5.89
CA CYS A 99 -10.82 -4.40 -6.92
C CYS A 99 -11.26 -5.51 -7.87
N SER A 100 -11.35 -5.22 -9.18
CA SER A 100 -11.48 -6.26 -10.19
C SER A 100 -10.23 -7.15 -10.13
N LEU A 101 -10.44 -8.44 -9.91
CA LEU A 101 -9.41 -9.50 -9.94
C LEU A 101 -8.62 -9.48 -11.25
#